data_AF-A0A960D5I5-F1
#
_entry.id   AF-A0A960D5I5-F1
#
_cell.length_a   1.000
_cell.length_b   1.000
_cell.length_c   1.000
_cell.angle_alpha   90.00
_cell.angle_beta   90.00
_cell.angle_gamma   90.00
#
_symmetry.space_group_name_H-M   'P 1'
#
loop_
_entity.id
_entity.type
_entity.pdbx_description
1 polymer ?
#
loop_
_entity_poly.entity_id
_entity_poly.type
_entity_poly.pdbx_seq_one_letter_code
_entity_poly.pdbx_strand_id
1 'polypeptide(L)' 'NGPVLKLGNHIPLRAGCPMTIPFELPLPADAAPTASAVHSSMSWFVAAELFYAGFTGHLTERVRRPIVVVNA' A
#
# COMPACT_ATOMS: atom_id res chain seq x y z
N ASN A 1 -2.90 -7.48 8.44
CA ASN A 1 -2.19 -6.33 7.83
C ASN A 1 -0.78 -6.78 7.51
N GLY A 2 -0.32 -6.56 6.27
CA GLY A 2 1.03 -6.95 5.82
C GLY A 2 2.13 -6.01 6.35
N PRO A 3 3.39 -6.23 5.94
CA PRO A 3 4.50 -5.36 6.31
C PRO A 3 4.24 -3.91 5.88
N VAL A 4 4.63 -2.95 6.74
CA VAL A 4 4.45 -1.52 6.50
C VAL A 4 5.82 -0.86 6.35
N LEU A 5 6.01 -0.13 5.25
CA LEU A 5 7.20 0.68 4.99
C LEU A 5 6.87 2.16 5.14
N LYS A 6 7.66 2.90 5.94
CA LYS A 6 7.58 4.36 6.01
C LYS A 6 8.44 4.96 4.91
N LEU A 7 7.82 5.65 3.95
CA LEU A 7 8.52 6.22 2.79
C LEU A 7 9.19 7.57 3.07
N GLY A 8 8.70 8.31 4.07
CA GLY A 8 9.31 9.56 4.50
C GLY A 8 8.38 10.37 5.39
N ASN A 9 8.94 11.41 6.02
CA ASN A 9 8.21 12.37 6.84
C ASN A 9 8.36 13.77 6.26
N HIS A 10 7.32 14.61 6.40
CA HIS A 10 7.34 16.01 5.95
C HIS A 10 7.76 16.20 4.49
N ILE A 11 7.32 15.29 3.62
CA ILE A 11 7.55 15.39 2.19
C ILE A 11 6.77 16.60 1.64
N PRO A 12 7.42 17.58 0.99
CA PRO A 12 6.74 18.77 0.51
C PRO A 12 5.86 18.45 -0.70
N LEU A 13 4.55 18.62 -0.54
CA LEU A 13 3.58 18.51 -1.63
C LEU A 13 3.28 19.90 -2.19
N ARG A 14 3.37 20.06 -3.51
CA ARG A 14 3.07 21.32 -4.21
C ARG A 14 1.87 21.11 -5.13
N ALA A 15 0.91 22.03 -5.06
CA ALA A 15 -0.29 21.98 -5.89
C ALA A 15 0.08 21.90 -7.38
N GLY A 16 -0.56 20.98 -8.10
CA GLY A 16 -0.33 20.78 -9.54
C GLY A 16 1.01 20.15 -9.91
N CYS A 17 1.83 19.74 -8.93
CA CYS A 17 3.12 19.10 -9.17
C CYS A 17 3.05 17.62 -8.77
N PRO A 18 2.94 16.68 -9.73
CA PRO A 18 2.96 15.26 -9.42
C PRO A 18 4.27 14.88 -8.74
N MET A 19 4.16 14.09 -7.68
CA MET A 19 5.32 13.56 -6.96
C MET A 19 5.33 12.03 -7.06
N THR A 20 6.50 11.48 -7.35
CA THR A 20 6.74 10.03 -7.35
C THR A 20 7.68 9.69 -6.20
N ILE A 21 7.27 8.73 -5.38
CA ILE A 21 8.09 8.21 -4.29
C ILE A 21 8.45 6.76 -4.63
N PRO A 22 9.71 6.45 -4.93
CA PRO A 22 10.13 5.07 -5.16
C PRO A 22 10.02 4.28 -3.86
N PHE A 23 9.58 3.03 -3.96
CA PHE A 23 9.52 2.11 -2.82
C PHE A 23 9.82 0.69 -3.29
N GLU A 24 10.29 -0.11 -2.34
CA GLU A 24 10.45 -1.55 -2.51
C GLU A 24 9.78 -2.24 -1.33
N LEU A 25 8.86 -3.17 -1.63
CA LEU A 25 8.18 -3.95 -0.61
C LEU A 25 8.37 -5.43 -0.95
N PRO A 26 9.23 -6.16 -0.23
CA PRO A 26 9.45 -7.56 -0.52
C PRO A 26 8.18 -8.37 -0.22
N LEU A 27 7.86 -9.30 -1.12
CA LEU A 27 6.82 -10.29 -0.87
C LEU A 27 7.35 -11.31 0.16
N PRO A 28 6.60 -11.63 1.23
CA PRO A 28 6.98 -12.68 2.16
C PRO A 28 7.17 -14.02 1.45
N ALA A 29 8.19 -14.80 1.84
CA ALA A 29 8.50 -16.09 1.21
C ALA A 29 7.40 -17.14 1.38
N ASP A 30 6.58 -17.00 2.42
CA ASP A 30 5.43 -17.84 2.76
C ASP A 30 4.09 -17.25 2.28
N ALA A 31 4.11 -16.25 1.41
CA ALA A 31 2.91 -15.65 0.86
C ALA A 31 2.11 -16.67 0.03
N ALA A 32 0.91 -17.03 0.50
CA ALA A 32 0.00 -17.89 -0.25
C ALA A 32 -0.43 -17.23 -1.58
N PRO A 33 -0.67 -18.01 -2.64
CA PRO A 33 -1.03 -17.47 -3.95
C PRO A 33 -2.42 -16.81 -3.90
N THR A 34 -2.66 -15.90 -4.84
CA THR A 34 -3.99 -15.37 -5.09
C THR A 34 -4.90 -16.52 -5.53
N ALA A 35 -6.03 -16.69 -4.84
CA ALA A 35 -6.97 -17.78 -5.10
C ALA A 35 -8.41 -17.27 -4.97
N SER A 36 -9.29 -17.76 -5.84
CA SER A 36 -10.73 -17.50 -5.77
C SER A 36 -11.46 -18.82 -5.57
N ALA A 37 -12.25 -18.95 -4.52
CA ALA A 37 -13.08 -20.12 -4.28
C ALA A 37 -14.43 -19.75 -3.65
N VAL A 38 -15.36 -20.70 -3.64
CA VAL A 38 -16.76 -20.49 -3.21
C VAL A 38 -16.86 -20.09 -1.73
N HIS A 39 -16.00 -20.66 -0.88
CA HIS A 39 -16.08 -20.49 0.57
C HIS A 39 -14.97 -19.60 1.15
N SER A 40 -13.87 -19.40 0.42
CA SER A 40 -12.78 -18.53 0.84
C SER A 40 -11.93 -18.14 -0.36
N SER A 41 -11.59 -16.86 -0.46
CA SER A 41 -10.72 -16.32 -1.48
C SER A 41 -9.54 -15.63 -0.83
N MET A 42 -8.36 -15.78 -1.43
CA MET A 42 -7.13 -15.11 -1.04
C MET A 42 -6.84 -13.99 -2.03
N SER A 43 -6.77 -12.75 -1.56
CA SER A 43 -6.49 -11.58 -2.38
C SER A 43 -5.39 -10.73 -1.76
N TRP A 44 -4.60 -10.10 -2.62
CA TRP A 44 -3.45 -9.30 -2.23
C TRP A 44 -3.57 -7.88 -2.80
N PHE A 45 -3.04 -6.92 -2.06
CA PHE A 45 -2.99 -5.53 -2.48
C PHE A 45 -1.80 -4.82 -1.84
N VAL A 46 -1.28 -3.81 -2.53
CA VAL A 46 -0.42 -2.78 -1.95
C VAL A 46 -1.33 -1.65 -1.48
N ALA A 47 -1.15 -1.17 -0.26
CA ALA A 47 -1.84 0.01 0.25
C ALA A 47 -0.84 1.13 0.51
N ALA A 48 -1.19 2.34 0.09
CA ALA A 48 -0.47 3.55 0.47
C ALA A 48 -1.41 4.42 1.32
N GLU A 49 -0.88 4.95 2.42
CA GLU A 49 -1.58 5.83 3.34
C GLU A 49 -0.79 7.14 3.46
N LEU A 50 -1.46 8.27 3.26
CA LEU A 50 -0.88 9.60 3.36
C LEU A 50 -1.50 10.34 4.56
N PHE A 51 -0.62 10.92 5.37
CA PHE A 51 -0.96 11.70 6.54
C PHE A 51 -0.41 13.11 6.37
N TYR A 52 -1.26 14.12 6.47
CA TYR A 52 -0.88 15.51 6.31
C TYR A 52 -0.45 16.11 7.65
N ALA A 53 0.75 16.69 7.68
CA ALA A 53 1.22 17.43 8.87
C ALA A 53 0.32 18.66 9.12
N GLY A 54 -0.03 18.91 10.38
CA GLY A 54 -0.85 20.05 10.78
C GLY A 54 -2.36 19.86 10.64
N PHE A 55 -2.82 18.74 10.07
CA PHE A 55 -4.23 18.35 10.09
C PHE A 55 -4.48 17.41 11.26
N THR A 56 -5.41 17.77 12.15
CA THR A 56 -5.75 16.98 13.36
C THR A 56 -6.96 16.07 13.18
N GLY A 57 -7.62 16.10 12.01
CA GLY A 57 -8.76 15.24 11.67
C GLY A 57 -8.36 13.91 11.02
N HIS A 58 -9.30 12.98 10.89
CA HIS A 58 -9.16 11.67 10.22
C HIS A 58 -8.97 11.76 8.69
N LEU A 59 -8.26 12.77 8.19
CA LEU A 59 -7.92 12.94 6.78
C LEU A 59 -6.71 12.06 6.44
N THR A 60 -6.91 10.75 6.52
CA THR A 60 -5.99 9.77 5.96
C THR A 60 -6.45 9.46 4.56
N GLU A 61 -5.67 9.88 3.57
CA GLU A 61 -5.87 9.40 2.21
C GLU A 61 -5.31 7.99 2.11
N ARG A 62 -6.13 7.05 1.62
CA ARG A 62 -5.72 5.67 1.41
C ARG A 62 -6.01 5.24 0.00
N VAL A 63 -5.00 4.73 -0.68
CA VAL A 63 -5.14 4.07 -1.98
C VAL A 63 -4.80 2.59 -1.82
N ARG A 64 -5.55 1.73 -2.52
CA ARG A 64 -5.26 0.30 -2.60
C ARG A 64 -5.09 -0.09 -4.06
N ARG A 65 -4.01 -0.83 -4.35
CA ARG A 65 -3.75 -1.39 -5.67
C ARG A 65 -3.68 -2.91 -5.58
N PRO A 66 -4.63 -3.65 -6.20
CA PRO A 66 -4.59 -5.11 -6.21
C PRO A 66 -3.32 -5.64 -6.89
N ILE A 67 -2.81 -6.77 -6.41
CA ILE A 67 -1.71 -7.52 -7.02
C ILE A 67 -2.08 -9.00 -7.12
N VAL A 68 -1.41 -9.73 -8.01
CA VAL A 68 -1.53 -11.18 -8.13
C VAL A 68 -0.26 -11.81 -7.58
N VAL A 69 -0.41 -12.68 -6.60
CA VAL A 69 0.67 -13.51 -6.08
C VAL A 69 0.55 -14.90 -6.70
N VAL A 70 1.64 -15.40 -7.26
CA VAL A 70 1.73 -16.75 -7.84
C VAL A 70 2.80 -17.53 -7.09
N ASN A 71 2.64 -18.86 -7.02
CA ASN A 71 3.71 -19.73 -6.56
C ASN A 71 4.81 -19.76 -7.61
N ALA A 72 6.07 -19.83 -7.16
CA ALA A 72 7.22 -20.11 -8.00
C ALA A 72 7.24 -21.57 -8.46
#